data_AF-A0A8W8MYF2-F1
#
_entry.id   AF-A0A8W8MYF2-F1
#
_cell.length_a   1.000
_cell.length_b   1.000
_cell.length_c   1.000
_cell.angle_alpha   90.00
_cell.angle_beta   90.00
_cell.angle_gamma   90.00
#
_symmetry.space_group_name_H-M   'P 1'
#
loop_
_entity.id
_entity.type
_entity.pdbx_description
1 polymer ?
#
loop_
_entity_poly.entity_id
_entity_poly.type
_entity_poly.pdbx_seq_one_letter_code
_entity_poly.pdbx_strand_id
1 'polypeptide(L)'
;MKVFLALSFLSIVSGEYLEGYHLDVPLLKSLKDVGLRSCCKECSAYTNCQSVNYNKNDFSCELNYHHLSGLSGKTALNESVYMDRDHCFTLASCSANFCNLTCKINEKCVLTSTHQPTCIISECDPVDIIPDIIPINMSRLVGIRHSLRCSTQPYPSRQRVRCDTDGQWIRQYDTCKCFSGTFWGGGSTCIECPAGQHLPYDDVAGNASCIDCPAGSYTPGPGYADCLACRPGYYAPKTESSFCKECPAGSYTPSPGYDHCMECPAGYFSWFPGSNSCTACPVGSHTPGSGYRSDSCIACPMGSYQSNSGQTDCRLCDTGRYSKVEAAEHCKQCKPGSYSDVRGASSCKLCPVQTYQKYYGEDNCRSCETATVVGATVCPDDVVSTVSV
;
A
#
# COMPACT_ATOMS: atom_id res chain seq x y z
N MET A 1 -55.52 42.04 11.97
CA MET A 1 -55.80 40.92 12.89
C MET A 1 -55.56 39.63 12.10
N LYS A 2 -54.55 38.84 12.52
CA LYS A 2 -54.27 37.39 12.34
C LYS A 2 -54.70 36.70 11.02
N VAL A 3 -53.78 36.33 10.11
CA VAL A 3 -52.90 35.12 10.06
C VAL A 3 -53.57 33.90 9.40
N PHE A 4 -52.89 33.37 8.38
CA PHE A 4 -53.13 32.16 7.56
C PHE A 4 -52.86 30.83 8.33
N LEU A 5 -53.30 29.71 7.72
CA LEU A 5 -52.95 28.28 7.97
C LEU A 5 -53.74 27.60 9.11
N ALA A 6 -54.14 26.32 9.04
CA ALA A 6 -53.45 25.18 8.42
C ALA A 6 -54.40 24.08 7.91
N LEU A 7 -53.92 23.39 6.87
CA LEU A 7 -54.38 22.10 6.38
C LEU A 7 -54.30 21.03 7.48
N SER A 8 -55.39 20.29 7.68
CA SER A 8 -55.41 19.03 8.43
C SER A 8 -55.04 17.87 7.50
N PHE A 9 -53.75 17.52 7.44
CA PHE A 9 -53.33 16.19 7.02
C PHE A 9 -53.28 15.31 8.28
N LEU A 10 -54.24 14.39 8.39
CA LEU A 10 -54.29 13.36 9.44
C LEU A 10 -53.17 12.35 9.21
N SER A 11 -52.37 12.13 10.26
CA SER A 11 -51.34 11.11 10.40
C SER A 11 -51.89 9.69 10.16
N ILE A 12 -51.21 8.89 9.34
CA ILE A 12 -51.53 7.45 9.18
C ILE A 12 -50.28 6.63 9.56
N VAL A 13 -49.99 6.58 10.86
CA VAL A 13 -49.22 5.47 11.46
C VAL A 13 -50.18 4.85 12.46
N SER A 14 -50.58 3.60 12.24
CA SER A 14 -51.48 2.87 13.12
C SER A 14 -50.67 2.25 14.25
N GLY A 15 -51.15 2.33 15.50
CA GLY A 15 -50.58 1.63 16.65
C GLY A 15 -49.60 2.44 17.51
N GLU A 16 -49.29 1.88 18.67
CA GLU A 16 -48.53 2.44 19.78
C GLU A 16 -47.05 2.01 19.78
N TYR A 17 -46.17 2.99 20.01
CA TYR A 17 -44.73 2.83 20.20
C TYR A 17 -44.29 3.61 21.42
N LEU A 18 -43.64 2.95 22.38
CA LEU A 18 -43.12 3.56 23.59
C LEU A 18 -41.69 3.12 23.85
N GLU A 19 -40.76 4.08 23.77
CA GLU A 19 -39.37 3.88 24.14
C GLU A 19 -39.14 4.11 25.62
N GLY A 20 -38.28 3.30 26.23
CA GLY A 20 -38.04 3.31 27.67
C GLY A 20 -39.11 2.58 28.46
N TYR A 21 -39.93 1.74 27.81
CA TYR A 21 -41.03 1.02 28.45
C TYR A 21 -41.03 -0.45 28.06
N HIS A 22 -41.46 -1.27 29.02
CA HIS A 22 -41.60 -2.71 28.89
C HIS A 22 -42.94 -3.14 29.45
N LEU A 23 -43.64 -4.04 28.76
CA LEU A 23 -44.90 -4.62 29.21
C LEU A 23 -44.65 -5.91 30.01
N ASP A 24 -44.89 -5.85 31.32
CA ASP A 24 -44.71 -6.99 32.24
C ASP A 24 -45.94 -7.91 32.22
N VAL A 25 -46.10 -8.68 31.15
CA VAL A 25 -47.19 -9.65 30.97
C VAL A 25 -46.66 -11.04 30.62
N PRO A 26 -47.49 -12.10 30.73
CA PRO A 26 -47.10 -13.42 30.25
C PRO A 26 -46.69 -13.38 28.77
N LEU A 27 -45.48 -13.89 28.51
CA LEU A 27 -44.89 -13.89 27.18
C LEU A 27 -45.45 -15.03 26.33
N LEU A 28 -45.66 -14.76 25.05
CA LEU A 28 -45.88 -15.75 24.00
C LEU A 28 -44.59 -16.49 23.67
N LYS A 29 -43.51 -15.75 23.47
CA LYS A 29 -42.20 -16.28 23.09
C LYS A 29 -41.13 -15.22 23.35
N SER A 30 -39.95 -15.66 23.76
CA SER A 30 -38.76 -14.81 23.87
C SER A 30 -37.73 -15.27 22.85
N LEU A 31 -37.11 -14.31 22.18
CA LEU A 31 -36.09 -14.47 21.16
C LEU A 31 -34.86 -13.69 21.62
N LYS A 32 -33.69 -14.17 21.24
CA LYS A 32 -32.42 -13.48 21.46
C LYS A 32 -31.76 -13.19 20.13
N ASP A 33 -30.93 -12.15 20.09
CA ASP A 33 -30.16 -11.75 18.91
C ASP A 33 -31.04 -11.41 17.68
N VAL A 34 -32.27 -10.92 17.89
CA VAL A 34 -33.23 -10.59 16.82
C VAL A 34 -33.41 -9.09 16.73
N GLY A 35 -33.27 -8.47 15.55
CA GLY A 35 -33.49 -7.04 15.40
C GLY A 35 -34.95 -6.61 15.62
N LEU A 36 -35.17 -5.36 16.02
CA LEU A 36 -36.49 -4.74 16.30
C LEU A 36 -37.57 -5.04 15.24
N ARG A 37 -37.22 -4.99 13.94
CA ARG A 37 -38.16 -5.26 12.84
C ARG A 37 -38.51 -6.74 12.71
N SER A 38 -37.53 -7.61 12.95
CA SER A 38 -37.72 -9.06 12.92
C SER A 38 -38.46 -9.54 14.14
N CYS A 39 -38.32 -8.86 15.27
CA CYS A 39 -39.21 -8.99 16.42
C CYS A 39 -40.68 -8.71 16.03
N CYS A 40 -40.93 -7.62 15.30
CA CYS A 40 -42.26 -7.31 14.78
C CYS A 40 -42.76 -8.26 13.69
N LYS A 41 -41.89 -8.74 12.78
CA LYS A 41 -42.24 -9.76 11.77
C LYS A 41 -42.58 -11.10 12.43
N GLU A 42 -41.85 -11.48 13.45
CA GLU A 42 -42.16 -12.68 14.22
C GLU A 42 -43.54 -12.51 14.88
N CYS A 43 -43.82 -11.35 15.50
CA CYS A 43 -45.16 -11.05 16.03
C CYS A 43 -46.25 -11.11 14.98
N SER A 44 -46.02 -10.62 13.76
CA SER A 44 -47.03 -10.68 12.71
C SER A 44 -47.30 -12.11 12.20
N ALA A 45 -46.28 -12.99 12.26
CA ALA A 45 -46.42 -14.41 11.95
C ALA A 45 -47.23 -15.18 13.00
N TYR A 46 -47.20 -14.76 14.27
CA TYR A 46 -48.03 -15.33 15.33
C TYR A 46 -49.40 -14.64 15.40
N THR A 47 -50.45 -15.37 15.01
CA THR A 47 -51.83 -14.84 14.95
C THR A 47 -52.36 -14.33 16.29
N ASN A 48 -51.82 -14.83 17.40
CA ASN A 48 -52.17 -14.48 18.77
C ASN A 48 -51.23 -13.46 19.44
N CYS A 49 -50.15 -13.04 18.77
CA CYS A 49 -49.32 -11.94 19.26
C CYS A 49 -50.11 -10.62 19.19
N GLN A 50 -49.94 -9.76 20.18
CA GLN A 50 -50.65 -8.47 20.28
C GLN A 50 -49.68 -7.29 20.50
N SER A 51 -48.50 -7.52 21.06
CA SER A 51 -47.45 -6.51 21.22
C SER A 51 -46.08 -7.18 21.38
N VAL A 52 -45.02 -6.39 21.36
CA VAL A 52 -43.65 -6.85 21.63
C VAL A 52 -42.93 -5.94 22.61
N ASN A 53 -42.05 -6.51 23.41
CA ASN A 53 -40.98 -5.79 24.11
C ASN A 53 -39.66 -6.08 23.40
N TYR A 54 -38.89 -5.05 23.09
CA TYR A 54 -37.58 -5.18 22.48
C TYR A 54 -36.53 -4.47 23.33
N ASN A 55 -35.48 -5.17 23.71
CA ASN A 55 -34.36 -4.59 24.44
C ASN A 55 -33.26 -4.17 23.47
N LYS A 56 -32.89 -2.89 23.53
CA LYS A 56 -31.88 -2.28 22.64
C LYS A 56 -30.44 -2.64 22.99
N ASN A 57 -30.18 -3.05 24.24
CA ASN A 57 -28.83 -3.33 24.71
C ASN A 57 -28.38 -4.76 24.41
N ASP A 58 -29.28 -5.73 24.56
CA ASP A 58 -28.97 -7.16 24.39
C ASP A 58 -29.69 -7.81 23.20
N PHE A 59 -30.42 -7.01 22.40
CA PHE A 59 -31.15 -7.45 21.22
C PHE A 59 -32.16 -8.59 21.51
N SER A 60 -32.69 -8.63 22.73
CA SER A 60 -33.77 -9.56 23.08
C SER A 60 -35.12 -9.03 22.63
N CYS A 61 -35.96 -9.94 22.16
CA CYS A 61 -37.31 -9.67 21.71
C CYS A 61 -38.29 -10.59 22.44
N GLU A 62 -39.32 -10.00 23.04
CA GLU A 62 -40.37 -10.72 23.72
C GLU A 62 -41.70 -10.42 23.04
N LEU A 63 -42.40 -11.48 22.68
CA LEU A 63 -43.71 -11.44 22.05
C LEU A 63 -44.77 -11.56 23.14
N ASN A 64 -45.81 -10.74 23.09
CA ASN A 64 -46.83 -10.67 24.13
C ASN A 64 -48.21 -11.06 23.60
N TYR A 65 -49.00 -11.71 24.46
CA TYR A 65 -50.43 -11.97 24.21
C TYR A 65 -51.32 -10.75 24.42
N HIS A 66 -50.78 -9.68 25.02
CA HIS A 66 -51.55 -8.53 25.47
C HIS A 66 -51.10 -7.25 24.78
N HIS A 67 -52.06 -6.39 24.49
CA HIS A 67 -51.85 -5.02 24.07
C HIS A 67 -52.53 -4.11 25.10
N LEU A 68 -51.76 -3.24 25.75
CA LEU A 68 -52.27 -2.18 26.64
C LEU A 68 -51.94 -0.84 26.03
N SER A 69 -52.92 0.05 25.95
CA SER A 69 -52.75 1.41 25.42
C SER A 69 -52.30 2.40 26.51
N GLY A 70 -51.39 3.30 26.17
CA GLY A 70 -50.81 4.27 27.09
C GLY A 70 -49.79 3.65 28.05
N LEU A 71 -49.54 4.31 29.18
CA LEU A 71 -48.52 3.88 30.14
C LEU A 71 -49.02 2.81 31.14
N SER A 72 -50.30 2.46 31.11
CA SER A 72 -50.89 1.54 32.07
C SER A 72 -50.37 0.11 31.87
N GLY A 73 -49.87 -0.51 32.93
CA GLY A 73 -49.32 -1.87 32.92
C GLY A 73 -47.92 -1.99 32.30
N LYS A 74 -47.26 -0.87 31.97
CA LYS A 74 -45.90 -0.85 31.43
C LYS A 74 -44.93 -0.26 32.45
N THR A 75 -43.77 -0.89 32.59
CA THR A 75 -42.70 -0.45 33.49
C THR A 75 -41.69 0.38 32.72
N ALA A 76 -41.24 1.48 33.32
CA ALA A 76 -40.21 2.33 32.73
C ALA A 76 -38.84 1.64 32.83
N LEU A 77 -38.34 1.19 31.69
CA LEU A 77 -37.08 0.50 31.50
C LEU A 77 -36.38 1.14 30.30
N ASN A 78 -35.40 2.01 30.56
CA ASN A 78 -34.74 2.85 29.53
C ASN A 78 -34.21 2.08 28.32
N GLU A 79 -33.86 0.81 28.53
CA GLU A 79 -33.25 -0.06 27.52
C GLU A 79 -34.31 -0.80 26.67
N SER A 80 -35.59 -0.72 27.05
CA SER A 80 -36.70 -1.44 26.43
C SER A 80 -37.53 -0.54 25.51
N VAL A 81 -38.13 -1.16 24.50
CA VAL A 81 -39.11 -0.58 23.59
C VAL A 81 -40.34 -1.45 23.57
N TYR A 82 -41.48 -0.86 23.89
CA TYR A 82 -42.78 -1.49 23.71
C TYR A 82 -43.36 -1.07 22.36
N MET A 83 -43.89 -2.02 21.59
CA MET A 83 -44.64 -1.75 20.38
C MET A 83 -45.86 -2.65 20.30
N ASP A 84 -47.01 -2.10 19.92
CA ASP A 84 -48.16 -2.92 19.63
C ASP A 84 -48.08 -3.58 18.23
N ARG A 85 -48.96 -4.55 18.01
CA ARG A 85 -48.99 -5.29 16.75
C ARG A 85 -49.34 -4.42 15.54
N ASP A 86 -50.19 -3.42 15.69
CA ASP A 86 -50.57 -2.51 14.59
C ASP A 86 -49.39 -1.62 14.17
N HIS A 87 -48.60 -1.17 15.16
CA HIS A 87 -47.36 -0.45 14.96
C HIS A 87 -46.32 -1.37 14.33
N CYS A 88 -46.23 -2.62 14.76
CA CYS A 88 -45.39 -3.63 14.14
C CYS A 88 -45.77 -3.93 12.68
N PHE A 89 -47.05 -3.94 12.33
CA PHE A 89 -47.51 -4.09 10.93
C PHE A 89 -47.12 -2.88 10.08
N THR A 90 -47.22 -1.67 10.64
CA THR A 90 -46.76 -0.44 9.96
C THR A 90 -45.23 -0.45 9.80
N LEU A 91 -44.50 -0.86 10.84
CA LEU A 91 -43.06 -1.04 10.80
C LEU A 91 -42.64 -2.12 9.82
N ALA A 92 -43.38 -3.21 9.62
CA ALA A 92 -43.04 -4.28 8.68
C ALA A 92 -43.31 -3.90 7.22
N SER A 93 -44.20 -2.93 6.97
CA SER A 93 -44.67 -2.55 5.63
C SER A 93 -43.94 -1.36 4.99
N CYS A 94 -43.04 -0.65 5.70
CA CYS A 94 -42.23 0.38 5.04
C CYS A 94 -41.23 -0.24 4.06
N SER A 95 -41.45 -0.04 2.76
CA SER A 95 -40.40 -0.10 1.73
C SER A 95 -39.61 1.23 1.72
N ALA A 96 -38.40 1.19 1.15
CA ALA A 96 -37.27 2.10 1.37
C ALA A 96 -37.42 3.61 1.06
N ASN A 97 -38.62 4.21 0.92
CA ASN A 97 -38.76 5.55 0.32
C ASN A 97 -39.59 6.59 1.11
N PHE A 98 -39.53 6.62 2.44
CA PHE A 98 -40.25 7.65 3.24
C PHE A 98 -39.37 8.62 4.04
N CYS A 99 -38.05 8.49 3.94
CA CYS A 99 -37.10 9.20 4.78
C CYS A 99 -36.09 9.96 3.90
N ASN A 100 -36.24 11.28 3.78
CA ASN A 100 -35.37 12.11 2.91
C ASN A 100 -34.06 12.53 3.61
N LEU A 101 -33.68 11.86 4.70
CA LEU A 101 -32.52 12.16 5.53
C LEU A 101 -31.38 11.19 5.18
N THR A 102 -30.19 11.72 4.88
CA THR A 102 -28.98 10.90 4.66
C THR A 102 -28.32 10.61 6.01
N CYS A 103 -28.42 9.37 6.50
CA CYS A 103 -27.83 8.95 7.77
C CYS A 103 -26.37 8.50 7.63
N LYS A 104 -25.63 8.47 8.75
CA LYS A 104 -24.25 7.99 8.77
C LYS A 104 -24.21 6.46 8.57
N ILE A 105 -23.02 5.94 8.25
CA ILE A 105 -22.75 4.49 8.35
C ILE A 105 -23.18 4.00 9.74
N ASN A 106 -23.87 2.85 9.80
CA ASN A 106 -24.47 2.22 10.99
C ASN A 106 -25.82 2.80 11.46
N GLU A 107 -26.35 3.80 10.77
CA GLU A 107 -27.63 4.42 11.12
C GLU A 107 -28.71 4.17 10.06
N LYS A 108 -29.95 4.01 10.52
CA LYS A 108 -31.16 3.93 9.72
C LYS A 108 -32.01 5.18 9.96
N CYS A 109 -32.56 5.75 8.89
CA CYS A 109 -33.57 6.80 9.01
C CYS A 109 -34.91 6.20 9.42
N VAL A 110 -35.48 6.70 10.50
CA VAL A 110 -36.79 6.34 11.03
C VAL A 110 -37.63 7.61 11.23
N LEU A 111 -38.95 7.50 11.11
CA LEU A 111 -39.86 8.58 11.50
C LEU A 111 -40.20 8.40 12.98
N THR A 112 -40.08 9.47 13.75
CA THR A 112 -40.56 9.52 15.13
C THR A 112 -42.09 9.54 15.19
N SER A 113 -42.67 9.35 16.37
CA SER A 113 -44.11 9.56 16.63
C SER A 113 -44.61 10.96 16.22
N THR A 114 -43.69 11.94 16.14
CA THR A 114 -43.94 13.29 15.65
C THR A 114 -43.75 13.47 14.13
N HIS A 115 -43.58 12.38 13.38
CA HIS A 115 -43.32 12.37 11.92
C HIS A 115 -42.04 13.10 11.51
N GLN A 116 -41.05 13.20 12.40
CA GLN A 116 -39.74 13.77 12.08
C GLN A 116 -38.74 12.67 11.70
N PRO A 117 -38.06 12.78 10.54
CA PRO A 117 -37.03 11.81 10.16
C PRO A 117 -35.81 11.97 11.07
N THR A 118 -35.38 10.88 11.69
CA THR A 118 -34.25 10.82 12.63
C THR A 118 -33.38 9.62 12.32
N CYS A 119 -32.06 9.75 12.47
CA CYS A 119 -31.12 8.63 12.30
C CYS A 119 -30.93 7.92 13.63
N ILE A 120 -31.13 6.60 13.66
CA ILE A 120 -30.86 5.77 14.83
C ILE A 120 -29.89 4.65 14.45
N ILE A 121 -29.07 4.21 15.40
CA ILE A 121 -28.20 3.04 15.18
C ILE A 121 -29.08 1.81 14.99
N SER A 122 -28.79 1.03 13.95
CA SER A 122 -29.52 -0.19 13.62
C SER A 122 -28.55 -1.26 13.11
N GLU A 123 -28.88 -2.52 13.41
CA GLU A 123 -28.18 -3.70 12.91
C GLU A 123 -29.09 -4.51 11.99
N CYS A 124 -28.48 -5.32 11.14
CA CYS A 124 -29.15 -6.36 10.39
C CYS A 124 -29.37 -7.61 11.22
N ASP A 125 -30.35 -8.39 10.80
CA ASP A 125 -30.59 -9.72 11.33
C ASP A 125 -29.34 -10.63 11.24
N PRO A 126 -29.28 -11.71 12.04
CA PRO A 126 -28.23 -12.69 11.89
C PRO A 126 -28.16 -13.25 10.45
N VAL A 127 -26.92 -13.50 9.98
CA VAL A 127 -26.62 -13.88 8.58
C VAL A 127 -27.19 -15.26 8.20
N ASP A 128 -27.47 -16.09 9.20
CA ASP A 128 -28.06 -17.44 9.08
C ASP A 128 -29.46 -17.46 8.46
N ILE A 129 -30.12 -16.30 8.36
CA ILE A 129 -31.41 -16.16 7.65
C ILE A 129 -31.24 -16.19 6.13
N ILE A 130 -30.02 -15.97 5.60
CA ILE A 130 -29.76 -16.02 4.16
C ILE A 130 -29.49 -17.48 3.74
N PRO A 131 -30.35 -18.09 2.90
CA PRO A 131 -30.13 -19.46 2.44
C PRO A 131 -28.78 -19.59 1.73
N ASP A 132 -28.11 -20.71 1.98
CA ASP A 132 -26.85 -21.12 1.35
C ASP A 132 -25.60 -20.30 1.70
N ILE A 133 -25.64 -19.54 2.78
CA ILE A 133 -24.50 -18.78 3.31
C ILE A 133 -24.05 -19.38 4.64
N ILE A 134 -22.74 -19.55 4.80
CA ILE A 134 -22.17 -20.03 6.06
C ILE A 134 -22.21 -18.91 7.10
N PRO A 135 -22.92 -19.07 8.24
CA PRO A 135 -22.98 -18.06 9.30
C PRO A 135 -21.60 -17.84 9.92
N ILE A 136 -21.22 -16.59 10.14
CA ILE A 136 -19.96 -16.21 10.80
C ILE A 136 -20.19 -15.03 11.73
N ASN A 137 -19.39 -14.96 12.80
CA ASN A 137 -19.46 -13.86 13.76
C ASN A 137 -18.81 -12.62 13.14
N MET A 138 -19.63 -11.69 12.65
CA MET A 138 -19.23 -10.47 11.96
C MET A 138 -20.14 -9.31 12.36
N SER A 139 -19.65 -8.07 12.26
CA SER A 139 -20.46 -6.86 12.51
C SER A 139 -21.68 -6.81 11.60
N ARG A 140 -22.83 -6.44 12.16
CA ARG A 140 -24.13 -6.41 11.45
C ARG A 140 -24.65 -5.00 11.22
N LEU A 141 -23.79 -3.99 11.33
CA LEU A 141 -24.20 -2.60 11.27
C LEU A 141 -24.81 -2.24 9.90
N VAL A 142 -25.87 -1.42 9.91
CA VAL A 142 -26.51 -0.93 8.68
C VAL A 142 -25.51 -0.22 7.75
N GLY A 143 -25.54 -0.60 6.47
CA GLY A 143 -24.65 -0.10 5.42
C GLY A 143 -23.35 -0.88 5.27
N ILE A 144 -23.02 -1.81 6.18
CA ILE A 144 -21.83 -2.65 6.07
C ILE A 144 -21.94 -3.64 4.90
N ARG A 145 -20.80 -4.01 4.31
CA ARG A 145 -20.71 -5.02 3.26
C ARG A 145 -19.79 -6.15 3.72
N HIS A 146 -20.21 -7.39 3.49
CA HIS A 146 -19.40 -8.58 3.74
C HIS A 146 -19.27 -9.45 2.50
N SER A 147 -18.19 -10.23 2.47
CA SER A 147 -17.96 -11.27 1.47
C SER A 147 -17.94 -12.63 2.17
N LEU A 148 -19.07 -13.32 2.10
CA LEU A 148 -19.36 -14.53 2.87
C LEU A 148 -19.18 -15.77 2.00
N ARG A 149 -18.79 -16.90 2.61
CA ARG A 149 -18.66 -18.18 1.88
C ARG A 149 -20.04 -18.81 1.67
N CYS A 150 -20.26 -19.37 0.50
CA CYS A 150 -21.49 -20.13 0.24
C CYS A 150 -21.34 -21.60 0.64
N SER A 151 -22.45 -22.16 1.11
CA SER A 151 -22.64 -23.57 1.42
C SER A 151 -23.37 -24.30 0.30
N THR A 152 -23.32 -23.82 -0.94
CA THR A 152 -23.83 -24.53 -2.13
C THR A 152 -22.91 -24.30 -3.31
N GLN A 153 -23.06 -25.15 -4.33
CA GLN A 153 -22.26 -25.11 -5.56
C GLN A 153 -22.45 -23.76 -6.27
N PRO A 154 -21.40 -23.10 -6.79
CA PRO A 154 -20.00 -23.55 -6.86
C PRO A 154 -19.30 -23.62 -5.52
N TYR A 155 -18.51 -24.65 -5.22
CA TYR A 155 -17.61 -24.62 -4.06
C TYR A 155 -16.14 -24.53 -4.50
N PRO A 156 -15.29 -23.77 -3.81
CA PRO A 156 -15.58 -22.68 -2.87
C PRO A 156 -16.05 -21.40 -3.60
N SER A 157 -17.27 -20.91 -3.32
CA SER A 157 -17.75 -19.61 -3.81
C SER A 157 -18.03 -18.63 -2.67
N ARG A 158 -18.17 -17.36 -3.04
CA ARG A 158 -18.56 -16.29 -2.14
C ARG A 158 -19.77 -15.53 -2.65
N GLN A 159 -20.52 -14.99 -1.70
CA GLN A 159 -21.59 -14.05 -1.92
C GLN A 159 -21.25 -12.72 -1.25
N ARG A 160 -21.44 -11.62 -1.97
CA ARG A 160 -21.39 -10.30 -1.36
C ARG A 160 -22.77 -9.96 -0.85
N VAL A 161 -22.84 -9.58 0.42
CA VAL A 161 -24.07 -9.12 1.06
C VAL A 161 -23.85 -7.72 1.59
N ARG A 162 -24.88 -6.88 1.46
CA ARG A 162 -24.92 -5.56 2.09
C ARG A 162 -26.05 -5.57 3.11
N CYS A 163 -25.78 -5.03 4.29
CA CYS A 163 -26.83 -4.73 5.24
C CYS A 163 -27.55 -3.47 4.75
N ASP A 164 -28.78 -3.62 4.27
CA ASP A 164 -29.56 -2.50 3.75
C ASP A 164 -30.13 -1.63 4.86
N THR A 165 -30.59 -0.44 4.52
CA THR A 165 -31.16 0.50 5.48
C THR A 165 -32.43 -0.04 6.12
N ASP A 166 -33.08 -1.06 5.58
CA ASP A 166 -34.25 -1.68 6.19
C ASP A 166 -33.91 -2.69 7.31
N GLY A 167 -32.62 -3.03 7.50
CA GLY A 167 -32.15 -4.03 8.47
C GLY A 167 -32.09 -5.46 7.91
N GLN A 168 -32.25 -5.64 6.59
CA GLN A 168 -32.10 -6.93 5.94
C GLN A 168 -30.78 -7.01 5.16
N TRP A 169 -30.22 -8.22 5.11
CA TRP A 169 -29.14 -8.51 4.20
C TRP A 169 -29.67 -8.67 2.78
N ILE A 170 -29.22 -7.80 1.88
CA ILE A 170 -29.45 -7.94 0.44
C ILE A 170 -28.23 -8.61 -0.19
N ARG A 171 -28.49 -9.61 -1.04
CA ARG A 171 -27.46 -10.19 -1.89
C ARG A 171 -27.11 -9.21 -3.00
N GLN A 172 -25.83 -9.07 -3.30
CA GLN A 172 -25.38 -8.26 -4.43
C GLN A 172 -25.66 -8.97 -5.77
N TYR A 173 -25.67 -10.31 -5.77
CA TYR A 173 -25.91 -11.15 -6.94
C TYR A 173 -26.95 -12.22 -6.64
N ASP A 174 -27.72 -12.65 -7.65
CA ASP A 174 -28.74 -13.70 -7.47
C ASP A 174 -28.12 -15.07 -7.13
N THR A 175 -26.88 -15.32 -7.55
CA THR A 175 -26.16 -16.58 -7.33
C THR A 175 -24.78 -16.37 -6.71
N CYS A 176 -24.28 -17.38 -6.00
CA CYS A 176 -22.90 -17.40 -5.52
C CYS A 176 -21.90 -17.42 -6.68
N LYS A 177 -20.79 -16.69 -6.51
CA LYS A 177 -19.73 -16.56 -7.54
C LYS A 177 -18.39 -17.05 -6.99
N CYS A 178 -17.56 -17.59 -7.87
CA CYS A 178 -16.16 -17.90 -7.53
C CYS A 178 -15.45 -16.64 -6.99
N PHE A 179 -14.56 -16.82 -6.02
CA PHE A 179 -13.83 -15.70 -5.42
C PHE A 179 -12.67 -15.26 -6.33
N SER A 180 -12.06 -14.11 -6.06
CA SER A 180 -10.90 -13.60 -6.81
C SER A 180 -9.81 -14.67 -6.96
N GLY A 181 -9.19 -14.78 -8.13
CA GLY A 181 -8.18 -15.78 -8.41
C GLY A 181 -8.75 -17.17 -8.72
N THR A 182 -10.08 -17.30 -8.87
CA THR A 182 -10.74 -18.56 -9.25
C THR A 182 -11.81 -18.35 -10.31
N PHE A 183 -11.99 -19.33 -11.21
CA PHE A 183 -13.00 -19.30 -12.27
C PHE A 183 -13.90 -20.54 -12.22
N TRP A 184 -15.04 -20.48 -12.90
CA TRP A 184 -15.99 -21.60 -12.98
C TRP A 184 -15.52 -22.64 -14.00
N GLY A 185 -15.11 -23.82 -13.52
CA GLY A 185 -14.57 -24.90 -14.35
C GLY A 185 -15.60 -25.83 -14.99
N GLY A 186 -16.91 -25.61 -14.74
CA GLY A 186 -17.97 -26.57 -15.07
C GLY A 186 -17.94 -27.78 -14.12
N GLY A 187 -19.08 -28.15 -13.55
CA GLY A 187 -19.15 -29.30 -12.63
C GLY A 187 -19.02 -28.93 -11.15
N SER A 188 -19.62 -27.80 -10.74
CA SER A 188 -19.84 -27.42 -9.34
C SER A 188 -18.67 -26.91 -8.51
N THR A 189 -17.51 -26.74 -9.11
CA THR A 189 -16.31 -26.28 -8.39
C THR A 189 -15.69 -25.05 -9.02
N CYS A 190 -15.15 -24.18 -8.15
CA CYS A 190 -14.27 -23.10 -8.58
C CYS A 190 -12.84 -23.63 -8.72
N ILE A 191 -12.20 -23.33 -9.85
CA ILE A 191 -10.82 -23.71 -10.15
C ILE A 191 -9.92 -22.52 -9.88
N GLU A 192 -8.86 -22.71 -9.09
CA GLU A 192 -7.86 -21.69 -8.83
C GLU A 192 -6.98 -21.45 -10.05
N CYS A 193 -6.65 -20.18 -10.29
CA CYS A 193 -5.66 -19.83 -11.29
C CYS A 193 -4.29 -20.34 -10.88
N PRO A 194 -3.52 -21.01 -11.75
CA PRO A 194 -2.20 -21.52 -11.42
C PRO A 194 -1.18 -20.39 -11.23
N ALA A 195 0.00 -20.74 -10.70
CA ALA A 195 1.11 -19.82 -10.56
C ALA A 195 1.50 -19.19 -11.90
N GLY A 196 1.79 -17.88 -11.90
CA GLY A 196 1.98 -17.07 -13.09
C GLY A 196 0.71 -16.46 -13.67
N GLN A 197 -0.47 -16.82 -13.17
CA GLN A 197 -1.74 -16.25 -13.61
C GLN A 197 -2.52 -15.65 -12.44
N HIS A 198 -3.47 -14.78 -12.77
CA HIS A 198 -4.36 -14.13 -11.82
C HIS A 198 -5.78 -13.99 -12.39
N LEU A 199 -6.74 -13.65 -11.52
CA LEU A 199 -8.06 -13.25 -11.98
C LEU A 199 -8.67 -12.23 -11.00
N PRO A 200 -8.87 -10.96 -11.40
CA PRO A 200 -9.45 -9.95 -10.52
C PRO A 200 -10.92 -10.27 -10.24
N TYR A 201 -11.40 -9.83 -9.08
CA TYR A 201 -12.83 -9.89 -8.77
C TYR A 201 -13.51 -8.65 -9.31
N ASP A 202 -13.93 -8.72 -10.57
CA ASP A 202 -14.90 -7.80 -11.12
C ASP A 202 -15.91 -8.56 -11.98
N ASP A 203 -17.12 -8.01 -12.05
CA ASP A 203 -18.36 -8.54 -12.60
C ASP A 203 -18.36 -8.93 -14.09
N VAL A 204 -17.20 -9.26 -14.64
CA VAL A 204 -17.05 -9.82 -15.97
C VAL A 204 -17.49 -11.29 -15.93
N ALA A 205 -18.81 -11.48 -16.09
CA ALA A 205 -19.34 -12.65 -16.75
C ALA A 205 -18.61 -12.78 -18.11
N GLY A 206 -17.48 -13.50 -18.14
CA GLY A 206 -16.70 -13.56 -19.38
C GLY A 206 -15.38 -14.34 -19.35
N ASN A 207 -14.60 -14.37 -18.27
CA ASN A 207 -13.39 -15.21 -18.29
C ASN A 207 -13.65 -16.58 -17.67
N ALA A 208 -13.85 -17.57 -18.54
CA ALA A 208 -13.74 -18.99 -18.21
C ALA A 208 -12.27 -19.42 -17.98
N SER A 209 -11.34 -18.47 -17.88
CA SER A 209 -9.90 -18.72 -17.83
C SER A 209 -9.17 -17.62 -17.06
N CYS A 210 -7.97 -17.96 -16.60
CA CYS A 210 -7.09 -17.05 -15.90
C CYS A 210 -6.38 -16.09 -16.85
N ILE A 211 -5.86 -15.00 -16.29
CA ILE A 211 -5.12 -13.95 -17.01
C ILE A 211 -3.64 -14.11 -16.66
N ASP A 212 -2.79 -14.11 -17.68
CA ASP A 212 -1.35 -14.22 -17.49
C ASP A 212 -0.81 -12.97 -16.81
N CYS A 213 0.06 -13.16 -15.82
CA CYS A 213 0.81 -12.05 -15.26
C CYS A 213 1.72 -11.45 -16.34
N PRO A 214 1.66 -10.13 -16.58
CA PRO A 214 2.56 -9.48 -17.52
C PRO A 214 4.01 -9.57 -17.05
N ALA A 215 4.95 -9.38 -17.99
CA ALA A 215 6.36 -9.26 -17.64
C ALA A 215 6.56 -8.15 -16.59
N GLY A 216 7.49 -8.39 -15.67
CA GLY A 216 7.69 -7.58 -14.47
C GLY A 216 6.79 -7.90 -13.28
N SER A 217 5.88 -8.86 -13.42
CA SER A 217 5.02 -9.34 -12.34
C SER A 217 4.95 -10.87 -12.27
N TYR A 218 4.48 -11.40 -11.14
CA TYR A 218 4.41 -12.84 -10.88
C TYR A 218 3.33 -13.21 -9.87
N THR A 219 2.93 -14.49 -9.85
CA THR A 219 2.19 -15.09 -8.72
C THR A 219 2.87 -16.39 -8.31
N PRO A 220 3.28 -16.55 -7.03
CA PRO A 220 4.11 -17.68 -6.59
C PRO A 220 3.34 -19.00 -6.44
N GLY A 221 2.02 -18.95 -6.45
CA GLY A 221 1.15 -20.10 -6.23
C GLY A 221 -0.23 -19.85 -6.83
N PRO A 222 -1.17 -20.78 -6.60
CA PRO A 222 -2.50 -20.65 -7.16
C PRO A 222 -3.39 -19.64 -6.40
N GLY A 223 -4.49 -19.23 -7.02
CA GLY A 223 -5.59 -18.50 -6.34
C GLY A 223 -5.37 -17.00 -6.17
N TYR A 224 -4.45 -16.39 -6.93
CA TYR A 224 -4.14 -14.97 -6.82
C TYR A 224 -5.16 -14.09 -7.56
N ALA A 225 -5.65 -13.07 -6.85
CA ALA A 225 -6.54 -12.05 -7.41
C ALA A 225 -5.84 -11.13 -8.42
N ASP A 226 -4.56 -10.85 -8.14
CA ASP A 226 -3.75 -9.92 -8.89
C ASP A 226 -2.29 -10.37 -8.90
N CYS A 227 -1.55 -9.90 -9.90
CA CYS A 227 -0.14 -10.18 -10.02
C CYS A 227 0.69 -9.30 -9.07
N LEU A 228 1.71 -9.90 -8.48
CA LEU A 228 2.66 -9.19 -7.63
C LEU A 228 3.76 -8.59 -8.51
N ALA A 229 3.97 -7.28 -8.42
CA ALA A 229 5.12 -6.66 -9.08
C ALA A 229 6.43 -7.19 -8.49
N CYS A 230 7.44 -7.43 -9.34
CA CYS A 230 8.78 -7.75 -8.86
C CYS A 230 9.33 -6.60 -8.03
N ARG A 231 9.87 -6.89 -6.85
CA ARG A 231 10.47 -5.87 -5.98
C ARG A 231 11.74 -5.27 -6.61
N PRO A 232 12.20 -4.08 -6.16
CA PRO A 232 13.46 -3.51 -6.63
C PRO A 232 14.63 -4.49 -6.47
N GLY A 233 15.52 -4.50 -7.46
CA GLY A 233 16.59 -5.48 -7.63
C GLY A 233 16.18 -6.82 -8.25
N TYR A 234 14.89 -7.02 -8.55
CA TYR A 234 14.38 -8.23 -9.16
C TYR A 234 13.58 -7.91 -10.43
N TYR A 235 13.44 -8.89 -11.31
CA TYR A 235 12.72 -8.76 -12.58
C TYR A 235 12.02 -10.07 -12.99
N ALA A 236 10.99 -9.98 -13.83
CA ALA A 236 10.32 -11.13 -14.42
C ALA A 236 10.30 -10.98 -15.96
N PRO A 237 11.13 -11.72 -16.72
CA PRO A 237 11.37 -11.43 -18.13
C PRO A 237 10.26 -11.86 -19.09
N LYS A 238 9.32 -12.65 -18.62
CA LYS A 238 8.26 -13.21 -19.44
C LYS A 238 6.91 -13.10 -18.74
N THR A 239 5.86 -13.17 -19.54
CA THR A 239 4.51 -13.42 -19.04
C THR A 239 4.45 -14.78 -18.34
N GLU A 240 3.42 -15.00 -17.52
CA GLU A 240 3.21 -16.24 -16.75
C GLU A 240 4.37 -16.59 -15.81
N SER A 241 5.07 -15.57 -15.29
CA SER A 241 6.16 -15.80 -14.35
C SER A 241 5.61 -16.20 -12.98
N SER A 242 6.11 -17.28 -12.41
CA SER A 242 5.78 -17.71 -11.04
C SER A 242 6.76 -17.21 -9.98
N PHE A 243 7.83 -16.52 -10.39
CA PHE A 243 8.80 -15.90 -9.49
C PHE A 243 9.55 -14.79 -10.21
N CYS A 244 10.13 -13.86 -9.43
CA CYS A 244 11.07 -12.88 -9.95
C CYS A 244 12.50 -13.37 -9.82
N LYS A 245 13.31 -13.12 -10.86
CA LYS A 245 14.75 -13.36 -10.86
C LYS A 245 15.46 -12.16 -10.25
N GLU A 246 16.55 -12.41 -9.53
CA GLU A 246 17.42 -11.33 -9.06
C GLU A 246 18.22 -10.74 -10.22
N CYS A 247 18.49 -9.43 -10.16
CA CYS A 247 19.40 -8.81 -11.08
C CYS A 247 20.83 -9.29 -10.84
N PRO A 248 21.59 -9.64 -11.89
CA PRO A 248 22.99 -10.00 -11.73
C PRO A 248 23.82 -8.79 -11.26
N ALA A 249 25.00 -9.06 -10.68
CA ALA A 249 25.97 -8.02 -10.35
C ALA A 249 26.27 -7.14 -11.58
N GLY A 250 26.48 -5.85 -11.34
CA GLY A 250 26.62 -4.84 -12.38
C GLY A 250 25.30 -4.37 -12.98
N SER A 251 24.15 -4.85 -12.50
CA SER A 251 22.82 -4.42 -12.96
C SER A 251 21.86 -4.16 -11.80
N TYR A 252 20.78 -3.42 -12.06
CA TYR A 252 19.81 -3.02 -11.04
C TYR A 252 18.39 -2.79 -11.59
N THR A 253 17.41 -2.77 -10.69
CA THR A 253 16.07 -2.22 -10.95
C THR A 253 15.65 -1.30 -9.78
N PRO A 254 15.39 -0.01 -10.03
CA PRO A 254 15.22 0.99 -8.96
C PRO A 254 13.84 1.00 -8.31
N SER A 255 12.83 0.49 -9.00
CA SER A 255 11.46 0.44 -8.52
C SER A 255 10.83 -0.92 -8.83
N PRO A 256 9.64 -1.24 -8.30
CA PRO A 256 8.98 -2.48 -8.63
C PRO A 256 8.54 -2.56 -10.11
N GLY A 257 8.31 -3.77 -10.61
CA GLY A 257 7.60 -4.00 -11.88
C GLY A 257 8.46 -4.10 -13.14
N TYR A 258 9.77 -4.34 -13.01
CA TYR A 258 10.67 -4.45 -14.16
C TYR A 258 10.68 -5.84 -14.78
N ASP A 259 10.69 -5.90 -16.10
CA ASP A 259 10.84 -7.10 -16.91
C ASP A 259 12.29 -7.41 -17.29
N HIS A 260 13.23 -6.50 -17.05
CA HIS A 260 14.66 -6.71 -17.24
C HIS A 260 15.46 -5.87 -16.25
N CYS A 261 16.74 -6.20 -16.09
CA CYS A 261 17.66 -5.38 -15.30
C CYS A 261 18.35 -4.35 -16.17
N MET A 262 18.54 -3.16 -15.62
CA MET A 262 19.33 -2.11 -16.26
C MET A 262 20.79 -2.27 -15.84
N GLU A 263 21.72 -2.16 -16.78
CA GLU A 263 23.14 -2.14 -16.44
C GLU A 263 23.49 -0.88 -15.65
N CYS A 264 24.42 -1.02 -14.69
CA CYS A 264 25.02 0.15 -14.07
C CYS A 264 25.74 0.99 -15.13
N PRO A 265 25.53 2.32 -15.16
CA PRO A 265 26.22 3.17 -16.12
C PRO A 265 27.74 3.18 -15.86
N ALA A 266 28.51 3.58 -16.87
CA ALA A 266 29.96 3.75 -16.71
C ALA A 266 30.27 4.76 -15.58
N GLY A 267 31.35 4.49 -14.83
CA GLY A 267 31.66 5.20 -13.59
C GLY A 267 30.89 4.72 -12.36
N TYR A 268 29.98 3.77 -12.52
CA TYR A 268 29.23 3.14 -11.44
C TYR A 268 29.43 1.62 -11.46
N PHE A 269 29.14 0.98 -10.33
CA PHE A 269 29.22 -0.47 -10.18
C PHE A 269 28.11 -1.00 -9.27
N SER A 270 27.84 -2.29 -9.37
CA SER A 270 27.04 -3.02 -8.39
C SER A 270 27.72 -4.35 -8.13
N TRP A 271 28.04 -4.60 -6.86
CA TRP A 271 28.71 -5.83 -6.46
C TRP A 271 27.73 -6.97 -6.23
N PHE A 272 26.62 -6.70 -5.55
CA PHE A 272 25.69 -7.75 -5.13
C PHE A 272 24.58 -7.99 -6.16
N PRO A 273 24.26 -9.26 -6.45
CA PRO A 273 23.00 -9.59 -7.10
C PRO A 273 21.81 -9.04 -6.31
N GLY A 274 20.72 -8.73 -7.01
CA GLY A 274 19.54 -8.17 -6.36
C GLY A 274 19.66 -6.68 -6.01
N SER A 275 20.62 -5.95 -6.59
CA SER A 275 20.82 -4.53 -6.31
C SER A 275 19.68 -3.68 -6.88
N ASN A 276 19.20 -2.72 -6.09
CA ASN A 276 18.19 -1.74 -6.52
C ASN A 276 18.80 -0.41 -7.00
N SER A 277 20.12 -0.27 -6.93
CA SER A 277 20.85 0.93 -7.31
C SER A 277 22.30 0.58 -7.62
N CYS A 278 22.99 1.50 -8.28
CA CYS A 278 24.42 1.40 -8.57
C CYS A 278 25.20 2.39 -7.71
N THR A 279 26.37 1.98 -7.25
CA THR A 279 27.29 2.79 -6.45
C THR A 279 28.25 3.52 -7.37
N ALA A 280 28.41 4.83 -7.19
CA ALA A 280 29.40 5.60 -7.93
C ALA A 280 30.82 5.18 -7.51
N CYS A 281 31.74 5.11 -8.47
CA CYS A 281 33.15 4.90 -8.14
C CYS A 281 33.65 6.05 -7.25
N PRO A 282 34.33 5.76 -6.14
CA PRO A 282 34.90 6.79 -5.30
C PRO A 282 36.01 7.56 -6.04
N VAL A 283 36.35 8.74 -5.51
CA VAL A 283 37.53 9.48 -5.96
C VAL A 283 38.78 8.60 -5.94
N GLY A 284 39.70 8.85 -6.87
CA GLY A 284 40.85 7.99 -7.11
C GLY A 284 40.53 6.69 -7.86
N SER A 285 39.29 6.44 -8.27
CA SER A 285 38.93 5.22 -9.01
C SER A 285 37.96 5.47 -10.15
N HIS A 286 37.83 4.50 -11.05
CA HIS A 286 36.97 4.59 -12.22
C HIS A 286 36.43 3.23 -12.69
N THR A 287 35.43 3.26 -13.57
CA THR A 287 35.01 2.09 -14.37
C THR A 287 34.75 2.50 -15.82
N PRO A 288 35.41 1.86 -16.81
CA PRO A 288 35.42 2.35 -18.20
C PRO A 288 34.13 2.06 -18.98
N GLY A 289 33.24 1.18 -18.48
CA GLY A 289 32.04 0.75 -19.20
C GLY A 289 30.86 0.45 -18.28
N SER A 290 29.69 0.24 -18.90
CA SER A 290 28.48 -0.18 -18.18
C SER A 290 28.58 -1.63 -17.69
N GLY A 291 27.69 -2.02 -16.78
CA GLY A 291 27.59 -3.41 -16.34
C GLY A 291 28.75 -3.86 -15.44
N TYR A 292 29.46 -2.92 -14.82
CA TYR A 292 30.66 -3.24 -14.06
C TYR A 292 30.33 -4.04 -12.79
N ARG A 293 30.83 -5.27 -12.76
CA ARG A 293 30.49 -6.35 -11.82
C ARG A 293 31.69 -6.72 -10.95
N SER A 294 32.08 -5.82 -10.07
CA SER A 294 33.20 -5.99 -9.14
C SER A 294 32.81 -5.54 -7.74
N ASP A 295 33.55 -5.99 -6.73
CA ASP A 295 33.44 -5.50 -5.35
C ASP A 295 33.97 -4.06 -5.18
N SER A 296 34.79 -3.61 -6.13
CA SER A 296 35.50 -2.34 -6.09
C SER A 296 35.78 -1.80 -7.51
N CYS A 297 35.87 -0.48 -7.63
CA CYS A 297 36.26 0.21 -8.87
C CYS A 297 37.76 0.10 -9.14
N ILE A 298 38.16 0.36 -10.38
CA ILE A 298 39.56 0.31 -10.81
C ILE A 298 40.28 1.51 -10.20
N ALA A 299 41.26 1.27 -9.33
CA ALA A 299 42.10 2.32 -8.77
C ALA A 299 42.92 3.00 -9.86
N CYS A 300 43.03 4.33 -9.80
CA CYS A 300 43.92 5.07 -10.67
C CYS A 300 45.37 4.63 -10.42
N PRO A 301 46.10 4.19 -11.46
CA PRO A 301 47.50 3.78 -11.30
C PRO A 301 48.38 4.96 -10.88
N MET A 302 49.57 4.64 -10.35
CA MET A 302 50.59 5.66 -10.06
C MET A 302 50.83 6.55 -11.29
N GLY A 303 51.05 7.85 -11.03
CA GLY A 303 51.14 8.87 -12.07
C GLY A 303 49.80 9.36 -12.62
N SER A 304 48.67 8.81 -12.19
CA SER A 304 47.33 9.30 -12.53
C SER A 304 46.50 9.61 -11.29
N TYR A 305 45.36 10.28 -11.47
CA TYR A 305 44.46 10.70 -10.41
C TYR A 305 43.02 10.82 -10.88
N GLN A 306 42.08 10.83 -9.95
CA GLN A 306 40.69 11.19 -10.21
C GLN A 306 40.07 11.93 -9.03
N SER A 307 39.62 13.17 -9.24
CA SER A 307 39.15 14.05 -8.18
C SER A 307 37.65 14.00 -7.94
N ASN A 308 36.88 13.42 -8.86
CA ASN A 308 35.43 13.34 -8.77
C ASN A 308 34.99 11.87 -8.65
N SER A 309 33.85 11.62 -7.99
CA SER A 309 33.21 10.31 -8.01
C SER A 309 32.48 10.07 -9.34
N GLY A 310 32.15 8.81 -9.62
CA GLY A 310 31.33 8.44 -10.77
C GLY A 310 32.05 8.58 -12.12
N GLN A 311 33.38 8.46 -12.14
CA GLN A 311 34.19 8.76 -13.32
C GLN A 311 34.56 7.51 -14.09
N THR A 312 34.74 7.66 -15.39
CA THR A 312 34.98 6.53 -16.30
C THR A 312 36.45 6.28 -16.58
N ASP A 313 37.32 7.23 -16.26
CA ASP A 313 38.76 7.15 -16.50
C ASP A 313 39.56 7.97 -15.49
N CYS A 314 40.86 7.72 -15.44
CA CYS A 314 41.83 8.46 -14.65
C CYS A 314 42.55 9.51 -15.48
N ARG A 315 42.83 10.66 -14.87
CA ARG A 315 43.60 11.75 -15.50
C ARG A 315 45.08 11.55 -15.18
N LEU A 316 45.95 11.65 -16.17
CA LEU A 316 47.40 11.66 -15.93
C LEU A 316 47.80 12.92 -15.17
N CYS A 317 48.81 12.82 -14.30
CA CYS A 317 49.45 14.00 -13.74
C CYS A 317 50.09 14.81 -14.86
N ASP A 318 49.79 16.10 -14.91
CA ASP A 318 50.48 17.05 -15.79
C ASP A 318 51.97 17.16 -15.44
N THR A 319 52.74 17.73 -16.36
CA THR A 319 54.16 18.03 -16.11
C THR A 319 54.32 18.92 -14.88
N GLY A 320 55.45 18.76 -14.20
CA GLY A 320 55.72 19.33 -12.89
C GLY A 320 54.94 18.71 -11.73
N ARG A 321 54.08 17.72 -11.99
CA ARG A 321 53.34 16.97 -10.95
C ARG A 321 53.58 15.47 -11.05
N TYR A 322 53.30 14.77 -9.95
CA TYR A 322 53.44 13.33 -9.86
C TYR A 322 52.42 12.70 -8.90
N SER A 323 52.20 11.40 -9.02
CA SER A 323 51.49 10.60 -8.02
C SER A 323 52.24 9.30 -7.72
N LYS A 324 52.68 9.14 -6.47
CA LYS A 324 53.44 7.96 -6.01
C LYS A 324 52.58 6.85 -5.42
N VAL A 325 51.26 7.00 -5.42
CA VAL A 325 50.31 6.05 -4.85
C VAL A 325 49.24 5.73 -5.89
N GLU A 326 48.70 4.52 -5.80
CA GLU A 326 47.45 4.20 -6.48
C GLU A 326 46.28 4.92 -5.80
N ALA A 327 45.16 5.00 -6.52
CA ALA A 327 43.94 5.66 -6.08
C ALA A 327 44.11 7.12 -5.65
N ALA A 328 45.00 7.86 -6.31
CA ALA A 328 45.23 9.26 -5.98
C ALA A 328 44.05 10.15 -6.36
N GLU A 329 43.63 11.00 -5.42
CA GLU A 329 42.58 12.01 -5.65
C GLU A 329 43.11 13.23 -6.42
N HIS A 330 44.40 13.54 -6.23
CA HIS A 330 45.09 14.67 -6.83
C HIS A 330 46.58 14.37 -7.00
N CYS A 331 47.21 14.97 -8.02
CA CYS A 331 48.66 14.92 -8.20
C CYS A 331 49.38 15.91 -7.29
N LYS A 332 50.53 15.47 -6.74
CA LYS A 332 51.43 16.28 -5.93
C LYS A 332 52.36 17.07 -6.83
N GLN A 333 52.67 18.31 -6.47
CA GLN A 333 53.66 19.13 -7.17
C GLN A 333 55.07 18.63 -6.86
N CYS A 334 55.96 18.70 -7.86
CA CYS A 334 57.39 18.55 -7.63
C CYS A 334 57.88 19.66 -6.69
N LYS A 335 58.74 19.29 -5.74
CA LYS A 335 59.31 20.24 -4.77
C LYS A 335 60.45 21.02 -5.44
N PRO A 336 60.82 22.20 -4.90
CA PRO A 336 62.06 22.87 -5.31
C PRO A 336 63.24 21.89 -5.31
N GLY A 337 64.12 22.04 -6.31
CA GLY A 337 65.22 21.11 -6.60
C GLY A 337 64.80 19.87 -7.41
N SER A 338 63.53 19.75 -7.80
CA SER A 338 63.04 18.65 -8.61
C SER A 338 62.04 19.12 -9.67
N TYR A 339 61.88 18.32 -10.72
CA TYR A 339 60.99 18.60 -11.85
C TYR A 339 60.36 17.32 -12.39
N SER A 340 59.33 17.46 -13.23
CA SER A 340 58.78 16.36 -14.04
C SER A 340 58.46 16.86 -15.44
N ASP A 341 59.19 16.37 -16.43
CA ASP A 341 59.09 16.73 -17.85
C ASP A 341 58.09 15.84 -18.62
N VAL A 342 57.49 14.84 -17.96
CA VAL A 342 56.56 13.89 -18.58
C VAL A 342 55.21 13.88 -17.87
N ARG A 343 54.13 13.74 -18.66
CA ARG A 343 52.81 13.43 -18.09
C ARG A 343 52.81 12.02 -17.53
N GLY A 344 52.03 11.81 -16.47
CA GLY A 344 51.92 10.48 -15.87
C GLY A 344 53.07 10.10 -14.94
N ALA A 345 53.85 11.06 -14.45
CA ALA A 345 55.01 10.76 -13.62
C ALA A 345 54.62 10.18 -12.25
N SER A 346 55.26 9.08 -11.85
CA SER A 346 55.09 8.50 -10.50
C SER A 346 56.06 9.09 -9.46
N SER A 347 57.06 9.85 -9.91
CA SER A 347 58.05 10.55 -9.09
C SER A 347 58.63 11.76 -9.83
N CYS A 348 59.25 12.69 -9.10
CA CYS A 348 59.97 13.81 -9.69
C CYS A 348 61.45 13.47 -9.87
N LYS A 349 62.05 13.96 -10.96
CA LYS A 349 63.49 13.92 -11.20
C LYS A 349 64.17 15.04 -10.43
N LEU A 350 65.32 14.77 -9.81
CA LEU A 350 66.13 15.85 -9.21
C LEU A 350 66.79 16.67 -10.31
N CYS A 351 66.99 17.96 -10.07
CA CYS A 351 67.78 18.79 -10.96
C CYS A 351 69.23 18.27 -11.02
N PRO A 352 69.78 17.99 -12.21
CA PRO A 352 71.19 17.61 -12.32
C PRO A 352 72.10 18.77 -11.87
N VAL A 353 73.39 18.47 -11.65
CA VAL A 353 74.40 19.52 -11.42
C VAL A 353 74.37 20.56 -12.55
N GLN A 354 74.82 21.77 -12.24
CA GLN A 354 74.75 22.95 -13.11
C GLN A 354 73.31 23.41 -13.44
N THR A 355 72.30 22.90 -12.71
CA THR A 355 70.91 23.34 -12.83
C THR A 355 70.24 23.43 -11.46
N TYR A 356 69.18 24.22 -11.36
CA TYR A 356 68.41 24.41 -10.12
C TYR A 356 66.92 24.64 -10.41
N GLN A 357 66.06 24.46 -9.40
CA GLN A 357 64.65 24.82 -9.50
C GLN A 357 64.12 25.38 -8.16
N LYS A 358 63.62 26.61 -8.18
CA LYS A 358 63.17 27.34 -6.99
C LYS A 358 61.70 27.12 -6.66
N TYR A 359 60.86 26.90 -7.67
CA TYR A 359 59.41 26.86 -7.50
C TYR A 359 58.89 25.42 -7.45
N TYR A 360 57.68 25.27 -6.89
CA TYR A 360 56.97 24.00 -6.91
C TYR A 360 56.29 23.79 -8.26
N GLY A 361 56.16 22.54 -8.68
CA GLY A 361 55.28 22.21 -9.80
C GLY A 361 55.90 22.43 -11.18
N GLU A 362 57.22 22.41 -11.29
CA GLU A 362 57.96 22.82 -12.49
C GLU A 362 58.36 21.62 -13.36
N ASP A 363 58.39 21.82 -14.68
CA ASP A 363 58.64 20.78 -15.66
C ASP A 363 60.08 20.73 -16.19
N ASN A 364 60.93 21.65 -15.73
CA ASN A 364 62.34 21.72 -16.07
C ASN A 364 63.16 22.32 -14.92
N CYS A 365 64.48 22.27 -15.08
CA CYS A 365 65.42 23.00 -14.23
C CYS A 365 66.07 24.14 -15.01
N ARG A 366 66.32 25.25 -14.32
CA ARG A 366 67.03 26.42 -14.86
C ARG A 366 68.53 26.18 -14.80
N SER A 367 69.27 26.63 -15.80
CA SER A 367 70.74 26.54 -15.84
C SER A 367 71.38 27.44 -14.78
N CYS A 368 72.43 26.95 -14.12
CA CYS A 368 73.25 27.69 -13.16
C CYS A 368 74.60 26.98 -13.00
N GLU A 369 75.67 27.49 -13.62
CA GLU A 369 76.99 26.83 -13.62
C GLU A 369 77.59 26.65 -12.22
N THR A 370 77.22 27.53 -11.28
CA THR A 370 77.68 27.49 -9.89
C THR A 370 76.88 26.53 -9.01
N ALA A 371 75.79 25.91 -9.50
CA ALA A 371 75.04 24.89 -8.79
C ALA A 371 75.78 23.53 -8.81
N THR A 372 76.59 23.27 -7.78
CA THR A 372 77.48 22.09 -7.72
C THR A 372 76.83 20.81 -7.17
N VAL A 373 75.59 20.89 -6.69
CA VAL A 373 74.87 19.77 -6.05
C VAL A 373 73.64 19.35 -6.85
N VAL A 374 73.36 18.05 -6.89
CA VAL A 374 72.10 17.51 -7.44
C VAL A 374 70.94 17.96 -6.56
N GLY A 375 69.87 18.41 -7.19
CA GLY A 375 68.67 18.89 -6.50
C GLY A 375 68.78 20.31 -5.94
N ALA A 376 69.64 21.16 -6.53
CA ALA A 376 69.78 22.55 -6.10
C ALA A 376 68.45 23.32 -6.18
N THR A 377 68.10 24.03 -5.11
CA THR A 377 66.85 24.81 -5.01
C THR A 377 67.04 26.29 -5.34
N VAL A 378 68.28 26.78 -5.35
CA VAL A 378 68.67 28.16 -5.64
C VAL A 378 69.98 28.17 -6.43
N CYS A 379 70.19 29.19 -7.25
CA CYS A 379 71.47 29.43 -7.90
C CYS A 379 72.35 30.29 -6.97
N PRO A 380 73.59 29.90 -6.68
CA PRO A 380 74.50 30.73 -5.89
C PRO A 380 74.69 32.15 -6.45
N ASP A 381 74.67 32.32 -7.76
CA ASP A 381 74.81 33.62 -8.43
C ASP A 381 73.62 34.57 -8.16
N ASP A 382 72.43 34.03 -7.92
CA ASP A 382 71.22 34.79 -7.58
C ASP A 382 71.27 35.36 -6.15
N VAL A 383 72.11 34.80 -5.28
CA VAL A 383 72.25 35.24 -3.88
C VAL A 383 73.23 36.42 -3.78
N VAL A 384 74.31 36.38 -4.57
CA VAL A 384 75.38 37.41 -4.58
C VAL A 384 74.88 38.75 -5.13
N SER A 385 73.92 38.72 -6.07
CA SER A 385 73.31 39.90 -6.68
C SER A 385 72.35 40.67 -5.77
N THR A 386 71.96 40.12 -4.61
CA THR A 386 71.10 40.81 -3.61
C THR A 386 71.87 41.47 -2.47
N VAL A 387 73.20 41.31 -2.42
CA VAL A 387 74.08 41.89 -1.38
C VAL A 387 74.90 43.07 -1.92
N SER A 388 74.63 43.52 -3.14
CA SER A 388 75.30 44.67 -3.76
C SER A 388 74.42 45.93 -3.73
N VAL A 389 74.60 46.70 -2.65
CA VAL A 389 74.27 48.14 -2.43
C VAL A 389 72.81 48.55 -2.30
#